data_AF-A0A497PL44-F1
#
_entry.id   AF-A0A497PL44-F1
#
_cell.length_a   1.000
_cell.length_b   1.000
_cell.length_c   1.000
_cell.angle_alpha   90.00
_cell.angle_beta   90.00
_cell.angle_gamma   90.00
#
_symmetry.space_group_name_H-M   'P 1'
#
loop_
_entity.id
_entity.type
_entity.pdbx_description
1 polymer ?
#
loop_
_entity_poly.entity_id
_entity_poly.type
_entity_poly.pdbx_seq_one_letter_code
_entity_poly.pdbx_strand_id
1 'polypeptide(L)'
;MRSSLAFIKLNEKLKGCNFTPIEQEIIVESSDPYTLTVFRGKAREIYQKLIEIFGEFVVGSVRITLEGNEDVEHIVEGALTDILRQHGYIRYRRDEICSYLNPKIGVKNESGID
;
A
#
# COMPACT_ATOMS: atom_id res chain seq x y z
N MET A 1 -22.19 -5.69 12.32
CA MET A 1 -21.83 -6.32 11.03
C MET A 1 -20.54 -7.11 11.27
N ARG A 2 -19.89 -7.73 10.28
CA ARG A 2 -18.51 -8.19 10.47
C ARG A 2 -17.66 -7.61 9.35
N SER A 3 -16.72 -6.75 9.72
CA SER A 3 -15.90 -5.99 8.78
C SER A 3 -14.43 -6.41 8.96
N SER A 4 -13.73 -6.74 7.86
CA SER A 4 -12.30 -7.06 7.89
C SER A 4 -11.51 -5.93 7.26
N LEU A 5 -10.60 -5.34 8.03
CA LEU A 5 -9.66 -4.34 7.59
C LEU A 5 -8.28 -4.98 7.39
N ALA A 6 -7.63 -4.61 6.29
CA ALA A 6 -6.29 -5.06 5.94
C ALA A 6 -5.40 -3.84 5.76
N PHE A 7 -4.25 -3.85 6.42
CA PHE A 7 -3.24 -2.80 6.32
C PHE A 7 -1.89 -3.41 6.03
N ILE A 8 -1.10 -2.69 5.24
CA ILE A 8 0.27 -3.07 4.89
C ILE A 8 1.21 -1.89 5.09
N LYS A 9 2.44 -2.19 5.46
CA LYS A 9 3.55 -1.25 5.48
C LYS A 9 4.46 -1.59 4.33
N LEU A 10 4.46 -0.73 3.31
CA LEU A 10 5.31 -0.91 2.13
C LEU A 10 6.77 -0.58 2.47
N ASN A 11 7.69 -1.19 1.74
CA ASN A 11 9.10 -0.89 1.81
C ASN A 11 9.36 0.54 1.32
N GLU A 12 10.03 1.35 2.14
CA GLU A 12 10.32 2.76 1.84
C GLU A 12 11.17 2.94 0.58
N LYS A 13 11.96 1.93 0.20
CA LYS A 13 12.75 1.95 -1.05
C LYS A 13 11.89 2.04 -2.30
N LEU A 14 10.61 1.66 -2.24
CA LEU A 14 9.69 1.75 -3.38
C LEU A 14 9.17 3.17 -3.61
N LYS A 15 9.28 4.06 -2.61
CA LYS A 15 8.65 5.38 -2.65
C LYS A 15 9.35 6.28 -3.66
N GLY A 16 8.58 6.82 -4.62
CA GLY A 16 9.10 7.78 -5.60
C GLY A 16 9.92 7.15 -6.73
N CYS A 17 9.96 5.82 -6.82
CA CYS A 17 10.54 5.13 -7.97
C CYS A 17 9.62 5.26 -9.20
N ASN A 18 10.22 5.36 -10.38
CA ASN A 18 9.48 5.42 -11.63
C ASN A 18 9.17 4.02 -12.15
N PHE A 19 8.05 3.45 -11.72
CA PHE A 19 7.61 2.13 -12.15
C PHE A 19 6.83 2.20 -13.47
N THR A 20 7.10 1.27 -14.36
CA THR A 20 6.21 0.99 -15.50
C THR A 20 4.87 0.45 -15.01
N PRO A 21 3.79 0.53 -15.81
CA PRO A 21 2.48 0.02 -15.42
C PRO A 21 2.48 -1.46 -14.99
N ILE A 22 3.31 -2.30 -15.64
CA ILE A 22 3.41 -3.72 -15.29
C ILE A 22 4.17 -3.96 -13.98
N GLU A 23 5.19 -3.15 -13.68
CA GLU A 23 5.90 -3.24 -12.39
C GLU A 23 5.00 -2.79 -11.24
N GLN A 24 4.23 -1.72 -11.45
CA GLN A 24 3.26 -1.24 -10.47
C GLN A 24 2.19 -2.30 -10.19
N GLU A 25 1.66 -2.96 -11.23
CA GLU A 25 0.69 -4.04 -11.06
C GLU A 25 1.29 -5.22 -10.28
N ILE A 26 2.51 -5.64 -10.62
CA ILE A 26 3.22 -6.71 -9.89
C ILE A 26 3.38 -6.34 -8.41
N ILE A 27 3.78 -5.10 -8.10
CA ILE A 27 3.92 -4.66 -6.70
C ILE A 27 2.58 -4.70 -5.98
N VAL A 28 1.51 -4.19 -6.60
CA VAL A 28 0.16 -4.22 -6.02
C VAL A 28 -0.29 -5.64 -5.74
N GLU A 29 -0.25 -6.54 -6.73
CA GLU A 29 -0.69 -7.92 -6.58
C GLU A 29 0.18 -8.73 -5.61
N SER A 30 1.47 -8.42 -5.52
CA SER A 30 2.40 -9.07 -4.57
C SER A 30 2.29 -8.51 -3.16
N SER A 31 1.65 -7.35 -2.99
CA SER A 31 1.50 -6.71 -1.68
C SER A 31 0.28 -7.20 -0.91
N ASP A 32 -0.50 -8.14 -1.46
CA ASP A 32 -1.52 -8.85 -0.69
C ASP A 32 -0.85 -9.76 0.36
N PRO A 33 -0.95 -9.47 1.65
CA PRO A 33 -0.32 -10.31 2.67
C PRO A 33 -1.10 -11.60 2.95
N TYR A 34 -2.29 -11.79 2.36
CA TYR A 34 -3.18 -12.92 2.62
C TYR A 34 -3.40 -13.83 1.42
N THR A 35 -2.90 -13.44 0.24
CA THR A 35 -3.03 -14.22 -1.00
C THR A 35 -1.65 -14.47 -1.59
N LEU A 36 -1.34 -15.71 -1.94
CA LEU A 36 -0.12 -16.03 -2.68
C LEU A 36 -0.32 -15.73 -4.16
N THR A 37 0.32 -14.67 -4.65
CA THR A 37 0.33 -14.33 -6.08
C THR A 37 1.45 -15.07 -6.80
N VAL A 38 1.12 -15.74 -7.91
CA VAL A 38 2.08 -16.52 -8.72
C VAL A 38 2.20 -15.93 -10.12
N PHE A 39 3.32 -15.28 -10.40
CA PHE A 39 3.62 -14.74 -11.73
C PHE A 39 4.23 -15.79 -12.68
N ARG A 40 3.95 -15.65 -13.99
CA ARG A 40 4.48 -16.52 -15.05
C ARG A 40 5.05 -15.70 -16.21
N GLY A 41 5.95 -16.32 -16.99
CA GLY A 41 6.57 -15.69 -18.16
C GLY A 41 7.24 -14.36 -17.81
N LYS A 42 7.02 -13.35 -18.65
CA LYS A 42 7.59 -11.99 -18.50
C LYS A 42 7.28 -11.35 -17.13
N ALA A 43 6.10 -11.58 -16.56
CA ALA A 43 5.75 -11.02 -15.25
C ALA A 43 6.62 -11.60 -14.13
N ARG A 44 6.99 -12.89 -14.22
CA ARG A 44 7.90 -13.52 -13.27
C ARG A 44 9.30 -12.93 -13.35
N GLU A 45 9.80 -12.70 -14.57
CA GLU A 45 11.13 -12.08 -14.77
C GLU A 45 11.19 -10.66 -14.21
N ILE A 46 10.12 -9.88 -14.40
CA ILE A 46 10.01 -8.53 -13.83
C ILE A 46 9.93 -8.59 -12.30
N TYR A 47 9.07 -9.46 -11.75
CA TYR A 47 8.98 -9.67 -10.30
C TYR A 47 10.34 -10.01 -9.68
N GLN A 48 11.08 -10.96 -10.28
CA GLN A 48 12.40 -11.35 -9.79
C GLN A 48 13.38 -10.17 -9.76
N LYS A 49 13.43 -9.36 -10.84
CA LYS A 49 14.26 -8.16 -10.88
C LYS A 49 13.87 -7.14 -9.80
N LEU A 50 12.58 -6.91 -9.60
CA LEU A 50 12.10 -6.00 -8.55
C LEU A 50 12.50 -6.50 -7.16
N ILE A 51 12.39 -7.80 -6.89
CA ILE A 51 12.82 -8.39 -5.61
C ILE A 51 14.34 -8.27 -5.43
N GLU A 52 15.15 -8.47 -6.48
CA GLU A 52 16.60 -8.28 -6.40
C GLU A 52 17.00 -6.84 -6.04
N ILE A 53 16.26 -5.85 -6.53
CA ILE A 53 16.54 -4.42 -6.29
C ILE A 53 16.03 -3.98 -4.91
N PHE A 54 14.78 -4.32 -4.59
CA PHE A 54 14.08 -3.72 -3.44
C PHE A 54 14.04 -4.65 -2.23
N GLY A 55 14.19 -5.95 -2.42
CA GLY A 55 13.86 -6.97 -1.44
C GLY A 55 12.34 -7.18 -1.36
N GLU A 56 11.83 -7.41 -0.15
CA GLU A 56 10.39 -7.54 0.09
C GLU A 56 9.67 -6.21 -0.16
N PHE A 57 8.49 -6.26 -0.79
CA PHE A 57 7.68 -5.05 -1.01
C PHE A 57 6.89 -4.63 0.23
N VAL A 58 6.51 -5.58 1.08
CA VAL A 58 5.77 -5.36 2.32
C VAL A 58 6.67 -5.76 3.48
N VAL A 59 6.90 -4.84 4.41
CA VAL A 59 7.73 -5.06 5.62
C VAL A 59 6.90 -5.28 6.88
N GLY A 60 5.57 -5.22 6.76
CA GLY A 60 4.64 -5.53 7.84
C GLY A 60 3.20 -5.49 7.36
N SER A 61 2.34 -6.28 7.99
CA SER A 61 0.90 -6.31 7.70
C SER A 61 0.09 -6.45 8.99
N VAL A 62 -1.13 -5.93 8.97
CA VAL A 62 -2.08 -6.02 10.08
C VAL A 62 -3.46 -6.35 9.52
N ARG A 63 -4.12 -7.34 10.14
CA ARG A 63 -5.52 -7.66 9.89
C ARG A 63 -6.34 -7.33 11.14
N ILE A 64 -7.42 -6.59 10.96
CA ILE A 64 -8.33 -6.26 12.06
C ILE A 64 -9.73 -6.73 11.66
N THR A 65 -10.37 -7.49 12.54
CA THR A 65 -11.78 -7.82 12.41
C THR A 65 -12.55 -6.95 13.39
N LEU A 66 -13.53 -6.20 12.87
CA LEU A 66 -14.48 -5.44 13.66
C LEU A 66 -15.82 -6.17 13.67
N GLU A 67 -16.40 -6.30 14.85
CA GLU A 67 -17.71 -6.92 15.07
C GLU A 67 -18.48 -6.04 16.05
N GLY A 68 -19.60 -5.47 15.62
CA GLY A 68 -20.43 -4.68 16.52
C GLY A 68 -21.55 -3.89 15.84
N ASN A 69 -21.92 -2.80 16.48
CA ASN A 69 -22.81 -1.79 15.95
C ASN A 69 -22.09 -1.00 14.84
N GLU A 70 -22.79 -0.72 13.74
CA GLU A 70 -22.23 -0.09 12.53
C GLU A 70 -21.62 1.31 12.79
N ASP A 71 -22.31 2.16 13.57
CA ASP A 71 -21.80 3.49 13.90
C ASP A 71 -20.50 3.41 14.72
N VAL A 72 -20.44 2.45 15.65
CA VAL A 72 -19.24 2.18 16.45
C VAL A 72 -18.12 1.62 15.58
N GLU A 73 -18.43 0.70 14.65
CA GLU A 73 -17.46 0.15 13.69
C GLU A 73 -16.82 1.27 12.85
N HIS A 74 -17.61 2.22 12.35
CA HIS A 74 -17.09 3.35 11.56
C HIS A 74 -16.16 4.27 12.35
N ILE A 75 -16.51 4.61 13.59
CA ILE A 75 -15.66 5.43 14.47
C ILE A 75 -14.33 4.72 14.74
N VAL A 76 -14.40 3.42 15.07
CA VAL A 76 -13.21 2.61 15.37
C VAL A 76 -12.35 2.43 14.12
N GLU A 77 -12.95 2.19 12.95
CA GLU A 77 -12.23 2.09 11.67
C GLU A 77 -11.46 3.37 11.33
N GLY A 78 -12.08 4.54 11.53
CA GLY A 78 -11.43 5.84 11.33
C GLY A 78 -10.23 6.01 12.27
N ALA A 79 -10.42 5.80 13.57
CA ALA A 79 -9.36 5.93 14.57
C ALA A 79 -8.19 4.96 14.31
N LEU A 80 -8.49 3.70 13.97
CA LEU A 80 -7.46 2.71 13.63
C LEU A 80 -6.70 3.08 12.37
N THR A 81 -7.39 3.57 11.35
CA THR A 81 -6.76 4.02 10.09
C THR A 81 -5.77 5.14 10.36
N ASP A 82 -6.14 6.13 11.17
CA ASP A 82 -5.26 7.26 11.47
C ASP A 82 -4.04 6.85 12.31
N ILE A 83 -4.23 6.01 13.34
CA ILE A 83 -3.13 5.48 14.15
C ILE A 83 -2.15 4.68 13.29
N LEU A 84 -2.67 3.74 12.49
CA LEU A 84 -1.83 2.89 11.63
C LEU A 84 -1.08 3.73 10.58
N ARG A 85 -1.71 4.77 10.03
CA ARG A 85 -1.08 5.71 9.10
C ARG A 85 0.09 6.46 9.73
N GLN A 86 -0.01 6.87 11.01
CA GLN A 86 1.10 7.49 11.74
C GLN A 86 2.31 6.54 11.89
N HIS A 87 2.09 5.22 11.87
CA HIS A 87 3.14 4.21 11.90
C HIS A 87 3.61 3.74 10.50
N GLY A 88 3.15 4.39 9.43
CA GLY A 88 3.54 4.12 8.05
C GLY A 88 2.76 2.99 7.37
N TYR A 89 1.66 2.53 7.97
CA TYR A 89 0.76 1.59 7.32
C TYR A 89 -0.24 2.31 6.44
N ILE A 90 -0.57 1.72 5.30
CA ILE A 90 -1.67 2.12 4.44
C ILE A 90 -2.69 1.01 4.38
N ARG A 91 -3.93 1.34 4.01
CA ARG A 91 -4.94 0.30 3.78
C ARG A 91 -4.53 -0.50 2.55
N TYR A 92 -4.71 -1.81 2.60
CA TYR A 92 -4.52 -2.66 1.43
C TYR A 92 -5.66 -2.40 0.43
N ARG A 93 -5.43 -1.40 -0.43
CA ARG A 93 -6.28 -1.03 -1.56
C ARG A 93 -5.36 -0.56 -2.70
N ARG A 94 -5.73 -0.88 -3.94
CA ARG A 94 -4.92 -0.55 -5.12
C ARG A 94 -4.60 0.95 -5.20
N ASP A 95 -5.59 1.81 -4.99
CA ASP A 95 -5.45 3.27 -5.03
C ASP A 95 -4.48 3.81 -3.97
N GLU A 96 -4.53 3.30 -2.74
CA GLU A 96 -3.59 3.64 -1.66
C GLU A 96 -2.16 3.22 -2.01
N ILE A 97 -1.97 1.99 -2.51
CA ILE A 97 -0.64 1.48 -2.92
C ILE A 97 -0.11 2.30 -4.09
N CYS A 98 -0.92 2.54 -5.12
CA CYS A 98 -0.53 3.35 -6.27
C CYS A 98 -0.14 4.78 -5.87
N SER A 99 -0.87 5.38 -4.92
CA SER A 99 -0.56 6.72 -4.38
C SER A 99 0.73 6.73 -3.57
N TYR A 100 1.04 5.64 -2.86
CA TYR A 100 2.30 5.48 -2.14
C TYR A 100 3.50 5.34 -3.09
N LEU A 101 3.36 4.57 -4.17
CA LEU A 101 4.43 4.36 -5.15
C LEU A 101 4.69 5.63 -5.97
N ASN A 102 3.62 6.33 -6.34
CA ASN A 102 3.66 7.57 -7.11
C ASN A 102 3.04 8.71 -6.29
N PRO A 103 3.72 9.17 -5.22
CA PRO A 103 3.30 10.39 -4.56
C PRO A 103 3.48 11.48 -5.60
N LYS A 104 2.38 11.99 -6.18
CA LYS A 104 2.44 13.17 -7.05
C LYS A 104 3.34 14.15 -6.33
N ILE A 105 4.46 14.54 -6.96
CA ILE A 105 5.34 15.58 -6.42
C ILE A 105 4.40 16.69 -6.01
N GLY A 106 4.26 16.91 -4.71
CA GLY A 106 3.52 18.05 -4.20
C GLY A 106 4.25 19.23 -4.79
N VAL A 107 3.66 19.84 -5.82
CA VAL A 107 4.07 21.14 -6.28
C VAL A 107 3.84 22.04 -5.06
N LYS A 108 4.92 22.30 -4.32
CA LYS A 108 5.02 23.48 -3.49
C LYS A 108 4.87 24.66 -4.44
N ASN A 109 3.66 25.19 -4.55
CA ASN A 109 3.43 26.58 -4.93
C ASN A 109 2.99 27.32 -3.67
N GLU A 110 3.82 27.26 -2.63
CA GLU A 110 3.94 28.38 -1.70
C GLU A 110 5.27 29.05 -2.06
N SER A 111 5.20 30.14 -2.83
CA SER A 111 6.13 31.30 -2.86
C SER A 111 6.18 31.94 -4.24
N GLY A 112 5.65 33.16 -4.35
CA GLY A 112 5.76 34.06 -5.51
C GLY A 112 4.39 34.30 -6.13
N ILE A 113 3.80 35.49 -6.03
CA ILE A 113 4.35 36.81 -6.38
C ILE A 113 3.58 37.91 -5.62
N ASP A 114 4.35 38.90 -5.14
CA ASP A 114 4.08 40.32 -4.81
C ASP A 114 2.65 40.80 -4.51
#